data_AF-A0A925AQQ3-F1
#
_entry.id   AF-A0A925AQQ3-F1
#
_cell.length_a   1.000
_cell.length_b   1.000
_cell.length_c   1.000
_cell.angle_alpha   90.00
_cell.angle_beta   90.00
_cell.angle_gamma   90.00
#
_symmetry.space_group_name_H-M   'P 1'
#
loop_
_entity.id
_entity.type
_entity.pdbx_description
1 polymer ?
#
loop_
_entity_poly.entity_id
_entity_poly.type
_entity_poly.pdbx_seq_one_letter_code
_entity_poly.pdbx_strand_id
1 'polypeptide(L)'
;QLVAGALMRHNQAGLAIPDLPLAFGELLPPTDQSGLEAANRMRNWDYHLNGQMTLAQVWMHFAHRAGAVIVTIAVLATLISVFRNLRRHRAIFGLAVILTGLVITQFCIGVLTVYLQKPADIASLHVAIGAVTFMTAAQLLAVLARQVVGAAVATDRFEADAKSRDPRLAAA
;
A
#
# COMPACT_ATOMS: atom_id res chain seq x y z
N GLN A 1 -1.69 -0.56 -5.45
CA GLN A 1 -0.26 -0.13 -5.47
C GLN A 1 0.60 -0.98 -6.39
N LEU A 2 0.64 -2.30 -6.25
CA LEU A 2 1.41 -3.17 -7.18
C LEU A 2 1.04 -2.95 -8.65
N VAL A 3 -0.25 -2.88 -8.96
CA VAL A 3 -0.73 -2.58 -10.33
C VAL A 3 -0.27 -1.20 -10.79
N ALA A 4 -0.37 -0.16 -9.96
CA ALA A 4 0.12 1.18 -10.29
C ALA A 4 1.63 1.18 -10.57
N GLY A 5 2.43 0.51 -9.74
CA GLY A 5 3.88 0.35 -9.96
C GLY A 5 4.20 -0.43 -11.25
N ALA A 6 3.44 -1.49 -11.56
CA ALA A 6 3.57 -2.25 -12.80
C ALA A 6 3.25 -1.39 -14.03
N LEU A 7 2.16 -0.62 -13.99
CA LEU A 7 1.78 0.34 -15.04
C LEU A 7 2.86 1.41 -15.21
N MET A 8 3.42 1.94 -14.13
CA MET A 8 4.52 2.91 -14.20
C MET A 8 5.76 2.33 -14.87
N ARG A 9 6.13 1.08 -14.54
CA ARG A 9 7.26 0.40 -15.17
C ARG A 9 7.01 0.20 -16.67
N HIS A 10 5.81 -0.22 -17.04
CA HIS A 10 5.42 -0.43 -18.44
C HIS A 10 5.42 0.88 -19.24
N ASN A 11 4.93 1.97 -18.67
CA ASN A 11 4.88 3.30 -19.29
C ASN A 11 6.18 4.10 -19.12
N GLN A 12 7.26 3.48 -18.63
CA GLN A 12 8.55 4.14 -18.33
C GLN A 12 8.44 5.40 -17.45
N ALA A 13 7.39 5.48 -16.62
CA ALA A 13 7.09 6.64 -15.78
C ALA A 13 7.92 6.66 -14.48
N GLY A 14 8.81 5.69 -14.24
CA GLY A 14 9.50 5.50 -12.96
C GLY A 14 10.47 6.61 -12.53
N LEU A 15 10.76 7.57 -13.41
CA LEU A 15 11.54 8.79 -13.11
C LEU A 15 10.79 10.06 -13.57
N ALA A 16 9.46 9.99 -13.68
CA ALA A 16 8.66 11.10 -14.15
C ALA A 16 8.69 12.29 -13.18
N ILE A 17 8.76 12.02 -11.87
CA ILE A 17 8.99 13.03 -10.83
C ILE A 17 10.25 12.59 -10.07
N PRO A 18 11.40 13.26 -10.23
CA PRO A 18 12.62 12.92 -9.50
C PRO A 18 12.69 13.56 -8.10
N ASP A 19 11.96 14.65 -7.89
CA ASP A 19 11.92 15.41 -6.64
C ASP A 19 11.23 14.64 -5.51
N LEU A 20 11.64 14.87 -4.26
CA LEU A 20 11.00 14.37 -3.04
C LEU A 20 11.09 15.45 -1.93
N PRO A 21 10.05 15.66 -1.10
CA PRO A 21 8.71 15.06 -1.13
C PRO A 21 7.75 15.75 -2.12
N LEU A 22 8.12 16.90 -2.66
CA LEU A 22 7.35 17.71 -3.60
C LEU A 22 7.41 17.12 -5.02
N ALA A 23 6.63 17.70 -5.94
CA ALA A 23 6.68 17.45 -7.38
C ALA A 23 7.01 18.76 -8.09
N PHE A 24 8.26 18.92 -8.55
CA PHE A 24 8.74 20.14 -9.23
C PHE A 24 8.62 21.40 -8.36
N GLY A 25 8.96 21.27 -7.07
CA GLY A 25 8.84 22.36 -6.09
C GLY A 25 7.41 22.63 -5.57
N GLU A 26 6.39 21.98 -6.12
CA GLU A 26 4.99 22.15 -5.71
C GLU A 26 4.41 20.88 -5.06
N LEU A 27 3.31 21.02 -4.33
CA LEU A 27 2.64 19.88 -3.70
C LEU A 27 1.93 18.98 -4.71
N LEU A 28 1.39 19.59 -5.77
CA LEU A 28 0.71 18.90 -6.86
C LEU A 28 1.55 19.01 -8.14
N PRO A 29 1.56 17.96 -8.98
CA PRO A 29 2.21 18.03 -10.27
C PRO A 29 1.45 18.97 -11.23
N PRO A 30 2.09 19.41 -12.32
CA PRO A 30 1.45 20.23 -13.34
C PRO A 30 0.19 19.55 -13.89
N THR A 31 -0.84 20.36 -14.19
CA THR A 31 -2.12 19.92 -14.76
C THR A 31 -2.27 20.27 -16.24
N ASP A 32 -1.38 21.11 -16.77
CA ASP A 32 -1.45 21.68 -18.10
C ASP A 32 -0.13 21.52 -18.87
N GLN A 33 -0.15 21.89 -20.14
CA GLN A 33 1.00 21.75 -21.02
C GLN A 33 2.14 22.70 -20.64
N SER A 34 1.82 23.93 -20.21
CA SER A 34 2.84 24.92 -19.86
C SER A 34 3.65 24.50 -18.63
N GLY A 35 2.97 23.96 -17.60
CA GLY A 35 3.61 23.38 -16.43
C GLY A 35 4.39 22.11 -16.76
N LEU A 36 3.89 21.25 -17.65
CA LEU A 36 4.60 20.06 -18.11
C LEU A 36 5.91 20.39 -18.82
N GLU A 37 5.94 21.44 -19.64
CA GLU A 37 7.16 21.91 -20.30
C GLU A 37 8.18 22.44 -19.30
N ALA A 38 7.73 23.20 -18.29
CA ALA A 38 8.59 23.65 -17.19
C ALA A 38 9.19 22.46 -16.42
N ALA A 39 8.35 21.49 -16.07
CA ALA A 39 8.77 20.26 -15.40
C ALA A 39 9.79 19.46 -16.25
N ASN A 40 9.57 19.32 -17.56
CA ASN A 40 10.52 18.67 -18.45
C ASN A 40 11.87 19.42 -18.56
N ARG A 41 11.85 20.76 -18.57
CA ARG A 41 13.09 21.57 -18.54
C ARG A 41 13.86 21.34 -17.24
N MET A 42 13.18 21.41 -16.09
CA MET A 42 13.77 21.15 -14.78
C MET A 42 14.37 19.74 -14.71
N ARG A 43 13.65 18.72 -15.18
CA ARG A 43 14.12 17.32 -15.20
C ARG A 43 15.40 17.13 -16.01
N ASN A 44 15.49 17.79 -17.17
CA ASN A 44 16.65 17.71 -18.04
C ASN A 44 17.86 18.43 -17.45
N TRP A 45 17.66 19.59 -16.83
CA TRP A 45 18.76 20.42 -16.32
C TRP A 45 19.26 19.99 -14.94
N ASP A 46 18.36 19.79 -13.98
CA ASP A 46 18.73 19.53 -12.58
C ASP A 46 19.10 18.06 -12.35
N TYR A 47 18.43 17.15 -13.07
CA TYR A 47 18.56 15.70 -12.87
C TYR A 47 19.25 14.97 -14.03
N HIS A 48 19.64 15.69 -15.09
CA HIS A 48 20.29 15.13 -16.29
C HIS A 48 19.49 14.00 -16.97
N LEU A 49 18.16 13.99 -16.78
CA LEU A 49 17.27 12.97 -17.31
C LEU A 49 16.76 13.37 -18.69
N ASN A 50 17.55 13.13 -19.73
CA ASN A 50 17.18 13.47 -21.11
C ASN A 50 15.87 12.78 -21.55
N GLY A 51 14.93 13.56 -22.12
CA GLY A 51 13.69 13.06 -22.74
C GLY A 51 12.44 13.79 -22.23
N GLN A 52 11.35 13.75 -23.00
CA GLN A 52 10.09 14.40 -22.64
C GLN A 52 9.14 13.42 -21.96
N MET A 53 8.60 13.81 -20.80
CA MET A 53 7.53 13.11 -20.11
C MET A 53 6.18 13.68 -20.53
N THR A 54 5.16 12.84 -20.48
CA THR A 54 3.76 13.21 -20.69
C THR A 54 3.09 13.52 -19.35
N LEU A 55 1.99 14.29 -19.41
CA LEU A 55 1.15 14.57 -18.25
C LEU A 55 0.67 13.28 -17.56
N ALA A 56 0.30 12.27 -18.35
CA ALA A 56 -0.15 10.98 -17.86
C ALA A 56 0.94 10.24 -17.06
N GLN A 57 2.19 10.26 -17.51
CA GLN A 57 3.31 9.63 -16.78
C GLN A 57 3.57 10.33 -15.44
N VAL A 58 3.52 11.67 -15.42
CA VAL A 58 3.69 12.46 -14.19
C VAL A 58 2.59 12.13 -13.18
N TRP A 59 1.32 12.18 -13.60
CA TRP A 59 0.19 11.88 -12.73
C TRP A 59 0.16 10.42 -12.28
N MET A 60 0.57 9.47 -13.12
CA MET A 60 0.70 8.06 -12.75
C MET A 60 1.77 7.88 -11.65
N HIS A 61 2.93 8.54 -11.78
CA HIS A 61 3.98 8.50 -10.77
C HIS A 61 3.52 9.16 -9.45
N PHE A 62 2.83 10.30 -9.54
CA PHE A 62 2.26 10.97 -8.37
C PHE A 62 1.19 10.13 -7.67
N ALA A 63 0.27 9.51 -8.42
CA ALA A 63 -0.78 8.66 -7.86
C ALA A 63 -0.22 7.43 -7.12
N HIS A 64 0.88 6.85 -7.61
CA HIS A 64 1.57 5.79 -6.90
C HIS A 64 2.19 6.27 -5.58
N ARG A 65 2.85 7.44 -5.57
CA ARG A 65 3.39 8.04 -4.34
C ARG A 65 2.29 8.33 -3.32
N ALA A 66 1.24 9.04 -3.72
CA ALA A 66 0.10 9.37 -2.85
C ALA A 66 -0.55 8.10 -2.29
N GLY A 67 -0.74 7.10 -3.15
CA GLY A 67 -1.29 5.82 -2.72
C GLY A 67 -0.36 5.01 -1.82
N ALA A 68 0.97 5.14 -1.92
CA ALA A 68 1.91 4.53 -0.97
C ALA A 68 1.78 5.16 0.43
N VAL A 69 1.58 6.49 0.51
CA VAL A 69 1.30 7.18 1.79
C VAL A 69 0.00 6.68 2.40
N ILE A 70 -1.09 6.58 1.60
CA ILE A 70 -2.38 6.07 2.07
C ILE A 70 -2.26 4.65 2.61
N VAL A 71 -1.58 3.75 1.89
CA VAL A 71 -1.35 2.36 2.34
C VAL A 71 -0.54 2.33 3.64
N THR A 72 0.48 3.18 3.77
CA THR A 72 1.29 3.27 4.99
C THR A 72 0.44 3.67 6.19
N ILE A 73 -0.40 4.70 6.04
CA ILE A 73 -1.32 5.14 7.09
C ILE A 73 -2.31 4.02 7.45
N ALA A 74 -2.89 3.33 6.46
CA ALA A 74 -3.83 2.23 6.69
C ALA A 74 -3.18 1.06 7.45
N VAL A 75 -1.93 0.73 7.14
CA VAL A 75 -1.18 -0.34 7.83
C VAL A 75 -0.83 0.08 9.26
N LEU A 76 -0.43 1.33 9.49
CA LEU A 76 -0.21 1.84 10.85
C LEU A 76 -1.50 1.83 11.68
N ALA A 77 -2.62 2.26 11.10
CA ALA A 77 -3.93 2.18 11.74
C ALA A 77 -4.32 0.73 12.08
N THR A 78 -4.01 -0.22 11.18
CA THR A 78 -4.21 -1.65 11.41
C THR A 78 -3.36 -2.14 12.58
N LEU A 79 -2.07 -1.79 12.64
CA LEU A 79 -1.18 -2.14 13.75
C LEU A 79 -1.72 -1.62 15.09
N ILE A 80 -2.16 -0.35 15.13
CA ILE A 80 -2.73 0.27 16.33
C ILE A 80 -4.01 -0.48 16.76
N SER A 81 -4.90 -0.79 15.81
CA SER A 81 -6.14 -1.54 16.11
C SER A 81 -5.84 -2.94 16.66
N VAL A 82 -4.91 -3.67 16.05
CA VAL A 82 -4.49 -5.00 16.52
C VAL A 82 -3.82 -4.91 17.88
N PHE A 83 -2.99 -3.89 18.13
CA PHE A 83 -2.35 -3.68 19.43
C PHE A 83 -3.37 -3.40 20.54
N ARG A 84 -4.42 -2.61 20.26
CA ARG A 84 -5.46 -2.28 21.25
C ARG A 84 -6.39 -3.45 21.55
N ASN A 85 -6.79 -4.20 20.52
CA ASN A 85 -7.89 -5.17 20.64
C ASN A 85 -7.40 -6.64 20.68
N LEU A 86 -6.28 -6.94 20.02
CA LEU A 86 -5.86 -8.32 19.71
C LEU A 86 -4.42 -8.62 20.11
N ARG A 87 -3.77 -7.82 20.98
CA ARG A 87 -2.36 -8.02 21.39
C ARG A 87 -2.06 -9.41 21.99
N ARG A 88 -3.06 -10.08 22.56
CA ARG A 88 -2.92 -11.44 23.12
C ARG A 88 -2.92 -12.52 22.04
N HIS A 89 -3.48 -12.24 20.85
CA HIS A 89 -3.42 -13.13 19.69
C HIS A 89 -2.07 -12.99 18.99
N ARG A 90 -1.08 -13.75 19.48
CA ARG A 90 0.33 -13.67 19.02
C ARG A 90 0.50 -13.75 17.51
N ALA A 91 -0.28 -14.60 16.82
CA ALA A 91 -0.21 -14.74 15.37
C ALA A 91 -0.64 -13.46 14.62
N ILE A 92 -1.77 -12.86 15.01
CA ILE A 92 -2.30 -11.64 14.38
C ILE A 92 -1.39 -10.46 14.67
N PHE A 93 -0.96 -10.31 15.92
CA PHE A 93 -0.04 -9.26 16.31
C PHE A 93 1.31 -9.39 15.58
N GLY A 94 1.87 -10.59 15.50
CA GLY A 94 3.11 -10.85 14.76
C GLY A 94 3.00 -10.49 13.28
N LEU A 95 1.92 -10.90 12.61
CA LEU A 95 1.68 -10.55 11.21
C LEU A 95 1.52 -9.04 11.01
N ALA A 96 0.82 -8.33 11.90
CA ALA A 96 0.68 -6.87 11.82
C ALA A 96 2.03 -6.14 11.99
N VAL A 97 2.89 -6.61 12.89
CA VAL A 97 4.25 -6.06 13.08
C VAL A 97 5.12 -6.32 11.85
N ILE A 98 5.13 -7.55 11.34
CA ILE A 98 5.88 -7.91 10.12
C ILE A 98 5.40 -7.07 8.93
N LEU A 99 4.09 -6.94 8.73
CA LEU A 99 3.51 -6.14 7.67
C LEU A 99 3.95 -4.67 7.77
N THR A 100 3.98 -4.11 8.97
CA THR A 100 4.44 -2.73 9.20
C THR A 100 5.91 -2.58 8.83
N GLY A 101 6.78 -3.50 9.27
CA GLY A 101 8.20 -3.50 8.90
C GLY A 101 8.42 -3.60 7.38
N LEU A 102 7.65 -4.46 6.70
CA LEU A 102 7.71 -4.61 5.24
C LEU A 102 7.29 -3.34 4.51
N VAL A 103 6.25 -2.63 4.97
CA VAL A 103 5.81 -1.37 4.37
C VAL A 103 6.83 -0.25 4.57
N ILE A 104 7.46 -0.16 5.74
CA ILE A 104 8.57 0.79 5.96
C ILE A 104 9.73 0.47 5.01
N THR A 105 10.08 -0.80 4.88
CA THR A 105 11.12 -1.26 3.94
C THR A 105 10.76 -0.89 2.50
N GLN A 106 9.51 -1.09 2.11
CA GLN A 106 8.99 -0.67 0.80
C GLN A 106 9.16 0.82 0.56
N PHE A 107 8.75 1.65 1.51
CA PHE A 107 8.89 3.10 1.40
C PHE A 107 10.36 3.51 1.20
N CYS A 108 11.26 2.98 2.02
CA CYS A 108 12.70 3.25 1.92
C CYS A 108 13.28 2.83 0.56
N ILE A 109 12.95 1.63 0.08
CA ILE A 109 13.43 1.15 -1.23
C ILE A 109 12.82 1.97 -2.38
N GLY A 110 11.56 2.39 -2.25
CA GLY A 110 10.90 3.25 -3.24
C GLY A 110 11.61 4.60 -3.40
N VAL A 111 11.92 5.24 -2.27
CA VAL A 111 12.73 6.47 -2.23
C VAL A 111 14.12 6.23 -2.84
N LEU A 112 14.79 5.13 -2.44
CA LEU A 112 16.11 4.77 -2.95
C LEU A 112 16.10 4.54 -4.48
N THR A 113 15.02 3.97 -5.02
CA THR A 113 14.87 3.72 -6.46
C THR A 113 14.85 5.03 -7.25
N VAL A 114 14.18 6.07 -6.73
CA VAL A 114 14.17 7.40 -7.37
C VAL A 114 15.55 8.05 -7.26
N TYR A 115 16.15 8.01 -6.06
CA TYR A 115 17.46 8.63 -5.80
C TYR A 115 18.58 8.04 -6.65
N LEU A 116 18.60 6.72 -6.85
CA LEU A 116 19.58 6.03 -7.67
C LEU A 116 19.25 6.02 -9.17
N GLN A 117 18.23 6.78 -9.60
CA GLN A 117 17.80 6.84 -11.00
C GLN A 117 17.39 5.48 -11.59
N LYS A 118 16.62 4.69 -10.81
CA LYS A 118 15.98 3.42 -11.20
C LYS A 118 16.98 2.33 -11.64
N PRO A 119 17.92 1.90 -10.78
CA PRO A 119 18.74 0.72 -11.07
C PRO A 119 17.84 -0.52 -11.08
N ALA A 120 18.06 -1.41 -12.06
CA ALA A 120 17.19 -2.56 -12.30
C ALA A 120 17.09 -3.50 -11.09
N ASP A 121 18.18 -3.66 -10.35
CA ASP A 121 18.27 -4.55 -9.19
C ASP A 121 17.40 -4.05 -8.03
N ILE A 122 17.52 -2.77 -7.67
CA ILE A 122 16.73 -2.16 -6.59
C ILE A 122 15.24 -2.10 -6.96
N ALA A 123 14.93 -1.76 -8.22
CA ALA A 123 13.55 -1.76 -8.70
C ALA A 123 12.93 -3.17 -8.67
N SER A 124 13.71 -4.21 -8.96
CA SER A 124 13.24 -5.60 -8.91
C SER A 124 13.08 -6.07 -7.46
N LEU A 125 14.00 -5.70 -6.57
CA LEU A 125 13.89 -5.94 -5.13
C LEU A 125 12.65 -5.26 -4.55
N HIS A 126 12.35 -4.03 -4.97
CA HIS A 126 11.14 -3.31 -4.60
C HIS A 126 9.88 -4.08 -4.99
N VAL A 127 9.80 -4.59 -6.22
CA VAL A 127 8.64 -5.39 -6.64
C VAL A 127 8.52 -6.70 -5.84
N ALA A 128 9.64 -7.40 -5.62
CA ALA A 128 9.67 -8.67 -4.90
C ALA A 128 9.19 -8.51 -3.44
N ILE A 129 9.72 -7.53 -2.71
CA ILE A 129 9.28 -7.23 -1.34
C ILE A 129 7.82 -6.74 -1.35
N GLY A 130 7.38 -6.06 -2.41
CA GLY A 130 5.99 -5.64 -2.58
C GLY A 130 5.04 -6.83 -2.66
N ALA A 131 5.42 -7.89 -3.36
CA ALA A 131 4.66 -9.13 -3.42
C ALA A 131 4.58 -9.82 -2.04
N VAL A 132 5.68 -9.90 -1.30
CA VAL A 132 5.71 -10.44 0.08
C VAL A 132 4.82 -9.61 1.02
N THR A 133 4.85 -8.29 0.89
CA THR A 133 3.99 -7.37 1.65
C THR A 133 2.51 -7.64 1.37
N PHE A 134 2.14 -7.80 0.10
CA PHE A 134 0.77 -8.14 -0.31
C PHE A 134 0.32 -9.49 0.25
N MET A 135 1.16 -10.52 0.16
CA MET A 135 0.86 -11.84 0.72
C MET A 135 0.67 -11.79 2.24
N THR A 136 1.51 -11.04 2.95
CA THR A 136 1.41 -10.88 4.41
C THR A 136 0.11 -10.16 4.79
N ALA A 137 -0.27 -9.11 4.05
CA ALA A 137 -1.54 -8.42 4.23
C ALA A 137 -2.75 -9.34 3.97
N ALA A 138 -2.71 -10.13 2.88
CA ALA A 138 -3.75 -11.10 2.55
C ALA A 138 -3.87 -12.19 3.62
N GLN A 139 -2.73 -12.68 4.15
CA GLN A 139 -2.71 -13.66 5.23
C GLN A 139 -3.30 -13.09 6.53
N LEU A 140 -2.94 -11.86 6.90
CA LEU A 140 -3.52 -11.17 8.05
C LEU A 140 -5.04 -11.04 7.91
N LEU A 141 -5.52 -10.60 6.74
CA LEU A 141 -6.94 -10.50 6.43
C LEU A 141 -7.65 -11.86 6.54
N ALA A 142 -7.05 -12.93 5.99
CA ALA A 142 -7.62 -14.28 6.05
C ALA A 142 -7.69 -14.83 7.47
N VAL A 143 -6.71 -14.53 8.33
CA VAL A 143 -6.75 -14.90 9.76
C VAL A 143 -7.87 -14.14 10.49
N LEU A 144 -7.98 -12.82 10.25
CA LEU A 144 -9.04 -12.00 10.86
C LEU A 144 -10.43 -12.44 10.41
N ALA A 145 -10.62 -12.69 9.12
CA ALA A 145 -11.90 -13.16 8.56
C ALA A 145 -12.33 -14.50 9.19
N ARG A 146 -11.40 -15.43 9.39
CA ARG A 146 -11.68 -16.70 10.07
C ARG A 146 -12.13 -16.53 11.52
N GLN A 147 -11.63 -15.53 12.23
CA GLN A 147 -12.09 -15.23 13.59
C GLN A 147 -13.52 -14.69 13.60
N VAL A 148 -13.85 -13.78 12.67
CA VAL A 148 -15.20 -13.22 12.55
C VAL A 148 -16.21 -14.30 12.19
N VAL A 149 -15.91 -15.11 11.17
CA VAL A 149 -16.80 -16.22 10.75
C VAL A 149 -16.92 -17.26 11.85
N GLY A 150 -15.82 -17.62 12.52
CA GLY A 150 -15.83 -18.57 13.63
C GLY A 150 -16.70 -18.10 14.80
N ALA A 151 -16.65 -16.80 15.13
CA ALA A 151 -17.48 -16.21 16.17
C ALA A 151 -18.97 -16.21 15.80
N ALA A 152 -19.32 -15.88 14.55
CA ALA A 152 -20.70 -15.92 14.07
C ALA A 152 -21.28 -17.34 14.14
N VAL A 153 -20.56 -18.34 13.62
CA VAL A 153 -20.99 -19.76 13.64
C VAL A 153 -21.15 -20.30 15.06
N ALA A 154 -20.28 -19.90 16.00
CA ALA A 154 -20.39 -20.29 17.40
C ALA A 154 -21.65 -19.71 18.07
N THR A 155 -22.00 -18.48 17.71
CA THR A 155 -23.21 -17.79 18.21
C THR A 155 -24.47 -18.48 17.70
N ASP A 156 -24.55 -18.77 16.39
CA ASP A 156 -25.69 -19.49 15.79
C ASP A 156 -25.89 -20.87 16.41
N ARG A 157 -24.80 -21.62 16.65
CA ARG A 157 -24.87 -22.93 17.30
C ARG A 157 -25.37 -22.84 18.73
N PHE A 158 -24.95 -21.82 19.48
CA PHE A 158 -25.41 -21.61 20.85
C PHE A 158 -26.90 -21.27 20.89
N GLU A 159 -27.38 -20.39 19.99
CA GLU A 159 -28.80 -20.07 19.88
C GLU A 159 -29.66 -21.29 19.48
N ALA A 160 -29.16 -22.11 18.55
CA ALA A 160 -29.83 -23.35 18.15
C ALA A 160 -29.92 -24.38 19.28
N ASP A 161 -28.83 -24.59 20.04
CA ASP A 161 -28.83 -25.48 21.21
C ASP A 161 -29.79 -24.98 22.30
N ALA A 162 -29.79 -23.67 22.57
CA ALA A 162 -30.70 -23.05 23.54
C ALA A 162 -32.18 -23.27 23.17
N LYS A 163 -32.55 -23.05 21.90
CA LYS A 163 -33.92 -23.30 21.40
C LYS A 163 -34.31 -24.78 21.45
N SER A 164 -33.36 -25.69 21.28
CA SER A 164 -33.62 -27.13 21.36
C SER A 164 -33.87 -27.62 22.80
N ARG A 165 -33.28 -26.95 23.80
CA ARG A 165 -33.38 -27.30 25.22
C ARG A 165 -34.59 -26.68 25.92
N ASP A 166 -35.08 -25.54 25.45
CA ASP A 166 -36.32 -24.92 25.92
C ASP A 166 -37.27 -24.64 24.74
N PRO A 167 -38.27 -25.50 24.49
CA PRO A 167 -39.24 -25.33 23.40
C PRO A 167 -40.02 -24.01 23.45
N ARG A 168 -40.08 -23.34 24.61
CA ARG A 168 -40.77 -22.06 24.76
C ARG A 168 -40.04 -20.91 24.06
N LEU A 169 -38.72 -21.02 23.90
CA LEU A 169 -37.90 -20.06 23.14
C LEU A 169 -38.06 -20.20 21.61
N ALA A 170 -38.69 -21.27 21.12
CA ALA A 170 -38.95 -21.48 19.70
C ALA A 170 -40.29 -20.88 19.23
N ALA A 171 -41.15 -20.45 20.16
CA ALA A 171 -42.52 -19.99 19.90
C ALA A 171 -42.73 -18.47 20.05
N ALA A 172 -41.67 -17.71 20.34
CA ALA A 172 -41.65 -16.24 20.42
C ALA A 172 -40.84 -15.65 19.26
#